data_AF-A0A1G2X1Z1-F1
#
_entry.id   AF-A0A1G2X1Z1-F1
#
_cell.length_a   1.000
_cell.length_b   1.000
_cell.length_c   1.000
_cell.angle_alpha   90.00
_cell.angle_beta   90.00
_cell.angle_gamma   90.00
#
_symmetry.space_group_name_H-M   'P 1'
#
loop_
_entity.id
_entity.type
_entity.pdbx_description
1 polymer ?
#
loop_
_entity_poly.entity_id
_entity_poly.type
_entity_poly.pdbx_seq_one_letter_code
_entity_poly.pdbx_strand_id
1 'polypeptide(L)'
;MVWTNTMRLKPKQSCVDCHFLVKKIKNPEIKSFEITESERDKASQGNYSWVVYGQLPPSSVRLACSFGVWDEMYDYNNDVLKERRHLIVEKNRWDFCFWWKYHPNMRPEAAEILQEREAKNRDSTRDRRLTLIGLWIAAIALVINVWLTLAQKLKLWPFN
;
A
#
# COMPACT_ATOMS: atom_id res chain seq x y z
N MET A 1 -20.83 9.59 -24.84
CA MET A 1 -19.39 9.50 -24.53
C MET A 1 -19.22 8.28 -23.64
N VAL A 2 -18.89 7.12 -24.24
CA VAL A 2 -18.84 5.82 -23.55
C VAL A 2 -17.45 5.67 -22.95
N TRP A 3 -17.36 5.69 -21.62
CA TRP A 3 -16.12 5.41 -20.90
C TRP A 3 -15.86 3.91 -21.01
N THR A 4 -15.07 3.48 -21.99
CA THR A 4 -14.57 2.11 -22.05
C THR A 4 -13.58 1.93 -20.90
N ASN A 5 -14.08 1.30 -19.84
CA ASN A 5 -13.30 0.91 -18.66
C ASN A 5 -12.34 -0.21 -19.10
N THR A 6 -11.20 0.15 -19.68
CA THR A 6 -10.08 -0.78 -19.83
C THR A 6 -9.69 -1.21 -18.42
N MET A 7 -10.13 -2.40 -18.02
CA MET A 7 -9.65 -3.07 -16.81
C MET A 7 -8.16 -3.34 -17.01
N ARG A 8 -7.34 -2.35 -16.65
CA ARG A 8 -5.90 -2.50 -16.59
C ARG A 8 -5.64 -3.56 -15.52
N LEU A 9 -5.31 -4.78 -15.95
CA LEU A 9 -4.96 -5.87 -15.04
C LEU A 9 -3.87 -5.33 -14.10
N LYS A 10 -4.22 -5.14 -12.82
CA LYS A 10 -3.26 -4.66 -11.83
C LYS A 10 -2.20 -5.75 -11.67
N PRO A 11 -0.91 -5.40 -11.69
CA PRO A 11 0.14 -6.38 -11.46
C PRO A 11 -0.05 -7.02 -10.08
N LYS A 12 0.22 -8.32 -10.00
CA LYS A 12 0.13 -9.08 -8.76
C LYS A 12 1.08 -8.48 -7.71
N GLN A 13 0.55 -8.16 -6.53
CA GLN A 13 1.36 -7.71 -5.40
C GLN A 13 1.85 -8.92 -4.61
N SER A 14 3.10 -9.31 -4.85
CA SER A 14 3.78 -10.37 -4.10
C SER A 14 4.52 -9.78 -2.90
N CYS A 15 4.70 -10.57 -1.83
CA CYS A 15 5.53 -10.15 -0.70
C CYS A 15 7.03 -10.22 -1.02
N VAL A 16 7.45 -11.07 -1.97
CA VAL A 16 8.85 -11.12 -2.41
C VAL A 16 9.30 -9.79 -3.02
N ASP A 17 8.40 -9.10 -3.71
CA ASP A 17 8.63 -7.77 -4.29
C ASP A 17 8.30 -6.61 -3.33
N CYS A 18 7.87 -6.92 -2.10
CA CYS A 18 7.48 -5.92 -1.12
C CYS A 18 8.67 -5.51 -0.25
N HIS A 19 8.85 -4.20 -0.07
CA HIS A 19 9.92 -3.65 0.76
C HIS A 19 9.81 -4.07 2.24
N PHE A 20 8.58 -4.35 2.69
CA PHE A 20 8.28 -4.71 4.08
C PHE A 20 8.42 -6.19 4.40
N LEU A 21 8.92 -7.00 3.46
CA LEU A 21 9.33 -8.37 3.73
C LEU A 21 10.67 -8.36 4.48
N VAL A 22 10.66 -8.86 5.71
CA VAL A 22 11.80 -8.81 6.63
C VAL A 22 12.06 -10.16 7.30
N LYS A 23 13.28 -10.34 7.78
CA LYS A 23 13.67 -11.43 8.69
C LYS A 23 13.49 -10.97 10.13
N LYS A 24 12.76 -11.72 10.95
CA LYS A 24 12.64 -11.49 12.40
C LYS A 24 13.40 -12.60 13.14
N ILE A 25 14.10 -12.23 14.20
CA ILE A 25 14.72 -13.17 15.14
C ILE A 25 13.84 -13.24 16.39
N LYS A 26 13.85 -14.38 17.08
CA LYS A 26 13.05 -14.60 18.30
C LYS A 26 13.45 -13.70 19.49
N ASN A 27 14.64 -13.10 19.47
CA ASN A 27 15.15 -12.31 20.59
C ASN A 27 14.44 -10.93 20.67
N PRO A 28 13.80 -10.57 21.82
CA PRO A 28 13.03 -9.33 21.98
C PRO A 28 13.79 -8.03 21.70
N GLU A 29 15.12 -8.03 21.79
CA GLU A 29 15.92 -6.82 21.58
C GLU A 29 16.32 -6.60 20.10
N ILE A 30 16.20 -7.62 19.25
CA ILE A 30 16.79 -7.58 17.91
C ILE A 30 15.76 -7.13 16.85
N LYS A 31 16.14 -6.03 16.20
CA LYS A 31 15.49 -5.39 15.05
C LYS A 31 15.34 -6.37 13.88
N SER A 32 14.22 -6.29 13.18
CA SER A 32 14.02 -6.98 11.90
C SER A 32 15.14 -6.64 10.91
N PHE A 33 15.61 -7.63 10.16
CA PHE A 33 16.63 -7.45 9.12
C PHE A 33 15.99 -7.38 7.74
N GLU A 34 16.56 -6.56 6.88
CA GLU A 34 16.21 -6.54 5.46
C GLU A 34 16.61 -7.85 4.79
N ILE A 35 15.83 -8.24 3.79
CA ILE A 35 16.16 -9.35 2.88
C ILE A 35 16.86 -8.76 1.68
N THR A 36 18.06 -9.28 1.41
CA THR A 36 18.89 -8.86 0.28
C THR A 36 18.25 -9.22 -1.05
N GLU A 37 18.65 -8.52 -2.12
CA GLU A 37 18.16 -8.80 -3.48
C GLU A 37 18.39 -10.27 -3.90
N SER A 38 19.59 -10.81 -3.63
CA SER A 38 19.90 -12.22 -3.92
C SER A 38 18.98 -13.21 -3.19
N GLU A 39 18.56 -12.90 -1.96
CA GLU A 39 17.64 -13.74 -1.19
C GLU A 39 16.21 -13.62 -1.71
N ARG A 40 15.80 -12.44 -2.19
CA ARG A 40 14.51 -12.23 -2.86
C ARG A 40 14.44 -12.99 -4.18
N ASP A 41 15.52 -13.00 -4.97
CA ASP A 41 15.60 -13.77 -6.20
C ASP A 41 15.41 -15.26 -5.92
N LYS A 42 16.08 -15.80 -4.88
CA LYS A 42 15.89 -17.18 -4.44
C LYS A 42 14.45 -17.42 -3.97
N ALA A 43 13.87 -16.52 -3.17
CA ALA A 43 12.49 -16.64 -2.69
C ALA A 43 11.46 -16.62 -3.83
N SER A 44 11.69 -15.82 -4.89
CA SER A 44 10.79 -15.77 -6.06
C SER A 44 10.76 -17.11 -6.81
N GLN A 45 11.86 -17.85 -6.79
CA GLN A 45 11.99 -19.21 -7.31
C GLN A 45 11.45 -20.27 -6.33
N GLY A 46 10.97 -19.87 -5.14
CA GLY A 46 10.54 -20.78 -4.09
C GLY A 46 11.68 -21.43 -3.29
N ASN A 47 12.91 -20.95 -3.45
CA ASN A 47 14.08 -21.42 -2.71
C ASN A 47 14.28 -20.61 -1.43
N TYR A 48 14.00 -21.24 -0.28
CA TYR A 48 14.15 -20.64 1.05
C TYR A 48 15.27 -21.28 1.88
N SER A 49 16.23 -21.96 1.24
CA SER A 49 17.37 -22.61 1.91
C SER A 49 18.26 -21.63 2.68
N TRP A 50 18.22 -20.35 2.33
CA TRP A 50 18.93 -19.26 3.02
C TRP A 50 18.28 -18.85 4.35
N VAL A 51 17.03 -19.25 4.60
CA VAL A 51 16.36 -19.06 5.89
C VAL A 51 16.78 -20.20 6.81
N VAL A 52 17.81 -19.96 7.62
CA VAL A 52 18.37 -20.99 8.51
C VAL A 52 17.45 -21.20 9.72
N TYR A 53 16.79 -22.35 9.76
CA TYR A 53 16.06 -22.84 10.93
C TYR A 53 17.02 -23.63 11.81
N GLY A 54 17.43 -23.02 12.92
CA GLY A 54 17.91 -23.71 14.13
C GLY A 54 18.82 -24.93 13.93
N GLN A 55 20.11 -24.71 13.65
CA GLN A 55 21.12 -25.71 14.03
C GLN A 55 21.86 -25.38 15.33
N LEU A 56 21.79 -24.14 15.84
CA LEU A 56 22.09 -23.83 17.24
C LEU A 56 21.23 -22.64 17.71
N PRO A 57 20.70 -22.65 18.96
CA PRO A 57 20.25 -21.42 19.61
C PRO A 57 21.43 -20.42 19.64
N PRO A 58 21.19 -19.12 19.38
CA PRO A 58 19.95 -18.42 19.70
C PRO A 58 19.11 -17.87 18.53
N SER A 59 19.42 -18.15 17.25
CA SER A 59 18.79 -17.42 16.13
C SER A 59 17.95 -18.29 15.20
N SER A 60 16.71 -18.62 15.60
CA SER A 60 15.70 -18.98 14.59
C SER A 60 15.29 -17.71 13.84
N VAL A 61 15.62 -17.66 12.55
CA VAL A 61 15.20 -16.58 11.65
C VAL A 61 13.89 -16.98 11.01
N ARG A 62 12.91 -16.08 11.01
CA ARG A 62 11.62 -16.26 10.35
C ARG A 62 11.33 -15.11 9.40
N LEU A 63 10.55 -15.35 8.35
CA LEU A 63 10.07 -14.28 7.49
C LEU A 63 8.76 -13.70 8.04
N ALA A 64 8.62 -12.38 7.91
CA ALA A 64 7.42 -11.68 8.33
C ALA A 64 7.24 -10.38 7.54
N CYS A 65 6.05 -9.81 7.65
CA CYS A 65 5.81 -8.42 7.29
C CYS A 65 6.25 -7.49 8.43
N SER A 66 6.91 -6.36 8.11
CA SER A 66 7.26 -5.35 9.12
C SER A 66 6.01 -4.78 9.79
N PHE A 67 4.93 -4.53 9.02
CA PHE A 67 3.62 -4.08 9.50
C PHE A 67 2.77 -5.18 10.15
N GLY A 68 3.25 -6.43 10.22
CA GLY A 68 2.50 -7.50 10.89
C GLY A 68 1.28 -8.02 10.14
N VAL A 69 1.11 -7.69 8.85
CA VAL A 69 0.03 -8.24 8.00
C VAL A 69 0.05 -9.78 7.94
N TRP A 70 1.24 -10.37 8.08
CA TRP A 70 1.44 -11.80 8.24
C TRP A 70 2.83 -12.07 8.86
N ASP A 71 3.00 -13.24 9.46
CA ASP A 71 4.30 -13.81 9.82
C ASP A 71 4.31 -15.33 9.56
N GLU A 72 5.50 -15.94 9.47
CA GLU A 72 5.63 -17.39 9.28
C GLU A 72 5.25 -18.22 10.51
N MET A 73 4.77 -17.58 11.59
CA MET A 73 4.59 -18.17 12.92
C MET A 73 5.84 -18.98 13.38
N TYR A 74 5.78 -19.61 14.54
CA TYR A 74 6.84 -20.52 15.02
C TYR A 74 6.27 -21.93 15.07
N ASP A 75 6.04 -22.52 13.91
CA ASP A 75 5.77 -23.96 13.85
C ASP A 75 7.02 -24.66 13.29
N TYR A 76 7.48 -25.68 14.01
CA TYR A 76 8.63 -26.51 13.65
C TYR A 76 8.25 -27.59 12.64
N ASN A 77 7.00 -27.67 12.22
CA ASN A 77 6.54 -28.60 11.22
C ASN A 77 7.09 -28.25 9.82
N ASN A 78 7.64 -29.25 9.15
CA ASN A 78 8.18 -29.13 7.78
C ASN A 78 7.13 -28.68 6.74
N ASP A 79 5.84 -28.75 7.06
CA ASP A 79 4.77 -28.33 6.14
C ASP A 79 4.71 -26.80 5.97
N VAL A 80 5.15 -26.01 6.97
CA VAL A 80 5.28 -24.55 6.83
C VAL A 80 6.28 -24.17 5.74
N LEU A 81 7.33 -24.97 5.55
CA LEU A 81 8.32 -24.76 4.47
C LEU A 81 7.68 -24.88 3.09
N LYS A 82 6.72 -25.79 2.93
CA LYS A 82 6.00 -26.00 1.66
C LYS A 82 5.02 -24.86 1.39
N GLU A 83 4.44 -24.28 2.43
CA GLU A 83 3.47 -23.19 2.31
C GLU A 83 4.11 -21.80 2.10
N ARG A 84 5.43 -21.65 2.32
CA ARG A 84 6.13 -20.36 2.12
C ARG A 84 5.90 -19.72 0.76
N ARG A 85 6.03 -20.52 -0.30
CA ARG A 85 5.79 -20.04 -1.67
C ARG A 85 4.37 -19.51 -1.80
N HIS A 86 3.41 -20.24 -1.26
CA HIS A 86 2.02 -19.83 -1.29
C HIS A 86 1.82 -18.51 -0.52
N LEU A 87 2.36 -18.44 0.70
CA LEU A 87 2.26 -17.27 1.58
C LEU A 87 2.94 -16.02 1.01
N ILE A 88 4.14 -16.14 0.46
CA ILE A 88 5.00 -15.01 0.09
C ILE A 88 4.81 -14.59 -1.37
N VAL A 89 4.68 -15.56 -2.27
CA VAL A 89 4.68 -15.32 -3.72
C VAL A 89 3.26 -15.40 -4.29
N GLU A 90 2.46 -16.37 -3.83
CA GLU A 90 1.19 -16.66 -4.50
C GLU A 90 0.01 -15.86 -3.99
N LYS A 91 -0.08 -15.67 -2.67
CA LYS A 91 -1.18 -15.00 -1.99
C LYS A 91 -1.21 -13.50 -2.32
N ASN A 92 -2.22 -13.11 -3.11
CA ASN A 92 -2.49 -11.73 -3.43
C ASN A 92 -3.13 -11.01 -2.22
N ARG A 93 -2.62 -9.83 -1.86
CA ARG A 93 -3.07 -9.06 -0.68
C ARG A 93 -3.48 -7.62 -1.01
N TRP A 94 -3.91 -7.38 -2.25
CA TRP A 94 -4.11 -6.02 -2.76
C TRP A 94 -5.09 -5.14 -1.95
N ASP A 95 -6.07 -5.75 -1.29
CA ASP A 95 -7.13 -5.03 -0.56
C ASP A 95 -6.72 -4.58 0.85
N PHE A 96 -5.76 -5.25 1.49
CA PHE A 96 -5.51 -5.15 2.93
C PHE A 96 -4.03 -5.02 3.30
N CYS A 97 -3.15 -4.85 2.32
CA CYS A 97 -1.71 -4.77 2.54
C CYS A 97 -1.15 -3.39 2.21
N PHE A 98 -0.25 -2.92 3.07
CA PHE A 98 0.62 -1.78 2.84
C PHE A 98 1.75 -2.15 1.86
N TRP A 99 1.41 -2.66 0.68
CA TRP A 99 2.42 -3.05 -0.29
C TRP A 99 3.16 -1.82 -0.82
N TRP A 100 4.48 -1.89 -0.81
CA TRP A 100 5.34 -0.91 -1.43
C TRP A 100 6.51 -1.62 -2.11
N LYS A 101 6.87 -1.17 -3.30
CA LYS A 101 7.83 -1.87 -4.14
C LYS A 101 9.20 -1.91 -3.46
N TYR A 102 9.89 -3.04 -3.53
CA TYR A 102 11.24 -3.15 -3.03
C TYR A 102 12.19 -2.19 -3.78
N HIS A 103 12.87 -1.34 -3.02
CA HIS A 103 13.97 -0.51 -3.47
C HIS A 103 15.26 -0.94 -2.75
N PRO A 104 16.29 -1.38 -3.47
CA PRO A 104 17.56 -1.77 -2.84
C PRO A 104 18.21 -0.55 -2.18
N ASN A 105 18.96 -0.80 -1.11
CA ASN A 105 19.66 0.22 -0.29
C ASN A 105 18.73 1.21 0.44
N MET A 106 17.43 0.96 0.47
CA MET A 106 16.50 1.73 1.29
C MET A 106 16.22 0.98 2.59
N ARG A 107 16.30 1.70 3.72
CA ARG A 107 15.96 1.11 5.01
C ARG A 107 14.43 0.97 5.14
N PRO A 108 13.92 -0.08 5.81
CA PRO A 108 12.48 -0.25 6.05
C PRO A 108 11.80 0.97 6.70
N GLU A 109 12.51 1.65 7.63
CA GLU A 109 12.03 2.88 8.29
C GLU A 109 11.81 4.03 7.29
N ALA A 110 12.69 4.18 6.30
CA ALA A 110 12.56 5.21 5.27
C ALA A 110 11.39 4.91 4.32
N ALA A 111 11.19 3.63 4.01
CA ALA A 111 10.07 3.17 3.20
C ALA A 111 8.72 3.41 3.88
N GLU A 112 8.63 3.18 5.19
CA GLU A 112 7.44 3.48 5.99
C GLU A 112 7.09 4.98 5.91
N ILE A 113 8.07 5.85 6.12
CA ILE A 113 7.87 7.31 6.02
C ILE A 113 7.43 7.72 4.61
N LEU A 114 8.02 7.15 3.55
CA LEU A 114 7.64 7.46 2.17
C LEU A 114 6.23 6.96 1.85
N GLN A 115 5.88 5.76 2.30
CA GLN A 115 4.54 5.23 2.14
C GLN A 115 3.49 6.07 2.87
N GLU A 116 3.78 6.52 4.08
CA GLU A 116 2.90 7.41 4.84
C GLU A 116 2.71 8.75 4.12
N ARG A 117 3.79 9.33 3.58
CA ARG A 117 3.73 10.55 2.77
C ARG A 117 2.91 10.36 1.49
N GLU A 118 3.08 9.24 0.80
CA GLU A 118 2.26 8.91 -0.37
C GLU A 118 0.78 8.78 -0.02
N ALA A 119 0.45 8.13 1.10
CA ALA A 119 -0.92 8.01 1.57
C ALA A 119 -1.52 9.39 1.88
N LYS A 120 -0.81 10.23 2.64
CA LYS A 120 -1.20 11.62 2.94
C LYS A 120 -1.36 12.48 1.68
N ASN A 121 -0.49 12.29 0.69
CA ASN A 121 -0.60 12.99 -0.59
C ASN A 121 -1.83 12.55 -1.38
N ARG A 122 -2.20 11.26 -1.35
CA ARG A 122 -3.43 10.79 -1.99
C ARG A 122 -4.66 11.39 -1.33
N ASP A 123 -4.72 11.40 0.00
CA ASP A 123 -5.84 11.97 0.74
C ASP A 123 -5.97 13.48 0.50
N SER A 124 -4.87 14.23 0.58
CA SER A 124 -4.90 15.67 0.28
C SER A 124 -5.30 15.98 -1.16
N THR A 125 -4.96 15.13 -2.13
CA THR A 125 -5.44 15.33 -3.52
C THR A 125 -6.95 15.10 -3.65
N ARG A 126 -7.53 14.19 -2.86
CA ARG A 126 -8.98 13.97 -2.82
C ARG A 126 -9.68 15.17 -2.20
N ASP A 127 -9.18 15.66 -1.08
CA ASP A 127 -9.73 16.84 -0.40
C ASP A 127 -9.67 18.07 -1.31
N ARG A 128 -8.56 18.27 -2.03
CA ARG A 128 -8.44 19.36 -3.02
C ARG A 128 -9.47 19.27 -4.15
N ARG A 129 -9.83 18.06 -4.59
CA ARG A 129 -10.89 17.89 -5.60
C ARG A 129 -12.25 18.28 -5.03
N LEU A 130 -12.54 17.89 -3.80
CA LEU A 130 -13.79 18.24 -3.12
C LEU A 130 -13.89 19.75 -2.87
N THR A 131 -12.81 20.41 -2.45
CA THR A 131 -12.80 21.87 -2.26
C THR A 131 -12.98 22.62 -3.57
N LEU A 132 -12.38 22.16 -4.67
CA LEU A 132 -12.62 22.73 -6.00
C LEU A 132 -14.09 22.59 -6.43
N ILE A 133 -14.73 21.45 -6.19
CA ILE A 133 -16.16 21.25 -6.48
C ILE A 133 -17.00 22.22 -5.65
N GLY A 134 -16.72 22.35 -4.34
CA GLY A 134 -17.41 23.31 -3.46
C GLY A 134 -17.24 24.76 -3.93
N LEU A 135 -16.04 25.14 -4.38
CA LEU A 135 -15.75 26.46 -4.93
C LEU A 135 -16.58 26.74 -6.19
N TRP A 136 -16.68 25.77 -7.10
CA TRP A 136 -17.50 25.90 -8.31
C TRP A 136 -18.99 26.06 -7.99
N ILE A 137 -19.51 25.32 -7.01
CA ILE A 137 -20.90 25.45 -6.56
C ILE A 137 -21.16 26.85 -5.99
N ALA A 138 -20.27 27.35 -5.12
CA ALA A 138 -20.37 28.69 -4.55
C ALA A 138 -20.31 29.78 -5.63
N ALA A 139 -19.42 29.65 -6.61
CA ALA A 139 -19.33 30.59 -7.74
C ALA A 139 -20.62 30.62 -8.57
N ILE A 140 -21.20 29.46 -8.88
CA ILE A 140 -22.47 29.36 -9.62
C ILE A 140 -23.60 30.01 -8.83
N ALA A 141 -23.69 29.77 -7.52
CA ALA A 141 -24.70 30.38 -6.66
C ALA A 141 -24.61 31.92 -6.64
N LEU A 142 -23.39 32.46 -6.58
CA LEU A 142 -23.16 33.91 -6.67
C LEU A 142 -23.61 34.47 -8.01
N VAL A 143 -23.28 33.82 -9.13
CA VAL A 143 -23.70 34.23 -10.47
C VAL A 143 -25.23 34.24 -10.58
N ILE A 144 -25.91 33.19 -10.13
CA ILE A 144 -27.37 33.10 -10.12
C ILE A 144 -27.98 34.24 -9.28
N ASN A 145 -27.44 34.53 -8.10
CA ASN A 145 -27.93 35.59 -7.23
C ASN A 145 -27.80 36.99 -7.87
N VAL A 146 -26.66 37.27 -8.51
CA VAL A 146 -26.46 38.51 -9.28
C VAL A 146 -27.44 38.59 -10.46
N TRP A 147 -27.67 37.48 -11.14
CA TRP A 147 -28.61 37.42 -12.27
C TRP A 147 -30.06 37.68 -11.84
N LEU A 148 -30.51 37.06 -10.74
CA LEU A 148 -31.84 37.25 -10.18
C LEU A 148 -32.07 38.70 -9.74
N THR A 149 -31.08 39.31 -9.07
CA THR A 149 -31.17 40.71 -8.63
C THR A 149 -31.20 41.69 -9.82
N LEU A 150 -30.48 41.41 -10.91
CA LEU A 150 -30.57 42.19 -12.15
C LEU A 150 -31.93 42.02 -12.85
N ALA A 151 -32.43 40.78 -12.95
CA ALA A 151 -33.73 40.49 -13.58
C ALA A 151 -34.89 41.18 -12.85
N GLN A 152 -34.88 41.18 -11.51
CA GLN A 152 -35.84 41.92 -10.68
C GLN A 152 -35.82 43.42 -10.98
N LYS A 153 -34.62 44.03 -11.07
CA LYS A 153 -34.49 45.46 -11.39
C LYS A 153 -35.01 45.82 -12.78
N LEU A 154 -34.84 44.93 -13.76
CA LEU A 154 -35.24 45.16 -15.15
C LEU A 154 -36.71 44.79 -15.44
N LYS A 155 -37.48 44.30 -14.45
CA LYS A 155 -38.84 43.75 -14.63
C LYS A 155 -38.92 42.70 -15.75
N LEU A 156 -37.84 41.93 -15.97
CA LEU A 156 -37.95 40.76 -16.81
C LEU A 156 -38.71 39.68 -16.04
N TRP A 157 -39.80 39.21 -16.64
CA TRP A 157 -40.68 38.11 -16.22
C TRP A 157 -39.93 36.99 -15.47
N PRO A 158 -40.42 36.47 -14.31
CA PRO A 158 -41.82 36.40 -13.88
C PRO A 158 -42.22 37.33 -12.72
N PHE A 159 -41.42 38.34 -12.37
CA PHE A 159 -41.65 39.15 -11.16
C PHE A 159 -42.61 40.36 -11.32
N ASN A 160 -43.67 40.23 -12.14
CA ASN A 160 -44.75 41.24 -12.18
C ASN A 160 -45.87 40.90 -11.20
#